data_AF-A0A1B9DKQ4-F1
#
_entry.id   AF-A0A1B9DKQ4-F1
#
_cell.length_a   1.000
_cell.length_b   1.000
_cell.length_c   1.000
_cell.angle_alpha   90.00
_cell.angle_beta   90.00
_cell.angle_gamma   90.00
#
_symmetry.space_group_name_H-M   'P 1'
#
loop_
_entity.id
_entity.type
_entity.pdbx_description
1 polymer ?
#
loop_
_entity_poly.entity_id
_entity_poly.type
_entity_poly.pdbx_seq_one_letter_code
_entity_poly.pdbx_strand_id
1 'polypeptide(L)'
;MHGGARDLKSETASYCVSSSDIASEFTANLDNSNKKYLEKAVAITGTITKLQDSLVTLDHSIICVLKNPDSQIKKNQTVVIKGRVVGYDDLLGELKLDQCFISK
;
A
#
# COMPACT_ATOMS: atom_id res chain seq x y z
N MET A 1 -17.89 23.13 14.22
CA MET A 1 -17.59 22.40 12.97
C MET A 1 -16.56 21.33 13.31
N HIS A 2 -16.97 20.08 13.52
CA HIS A 2 -16.05 19.00 13.89
C HIS A 2 -15.51 18.36 12.62
N GLY A 3 -14.45 18.95 12.06
CA GLY A 3 -13.63 18.30 11.04
C GLY A 3 -12.78 17.24 11.72
N GLY A 4 -13.39 16.08 12.02
CA GLY A 4 -12.69 14.95 12.60
C GLY A 4 -11.56 14.53 11.66
N ALA A 5 -10.33 14.56 12.16
CA ALA A 5 -9.20 13.94 11.49
C ALA A 5 -9.59 12.48 11.21
N ARG A 6 -9.61 12.08 9.93
CA ARG A 6 -9.85 10.69 9.55
C ARG A 6 -8.63 9.88 10.00
N ASP A 7 -8.74 9.25 11.16
CA ASP A 7 -7.70 8.39 11.70
C ASP A 7 -7.67 7.05 10.94
N LEU A 8 -6.92 7.02 9.84
CA LEU A 8 -6.61 5.80 9.05
C LEU A 8 -6.03 4.65 9.91
N LYS A 9 -5.51 4.96 11.11
CA LYS A 9 -5.00 3.99 12.07
C LYS A 9 -6.10 3.19 12.78
N SER A 10 -7.28 3.79 12.98
CA SER A 10 -8.46 3.12 13.57
C SER A 10 -9.42 2.59 12.52
N GLU A 11 -9.23 2.98 11.26
CA GLU A 11 -10.06 2.52 10.16
C GLU A 11 -9.67 1.08 9.79
N THR A 12 -10.64 0.18 9.78
CA THR A 12 -10.44 -1.19 9.34
C THR A 12 -10.01 -1.15 7.88
N ALA A 13 -8.92 -1.85 7.54
CA ALA A 13 -8.53 -2.00 6.14
C ALA A 13 -9.75 -2.53 5.37
N SER A 14 -10.21 -1.78 4.38
CA SER A 14 -11.42 -2.13 3.63
C SER A 14 -11.19 -3.39 2.80
N TYR A 15 -9.93 -3.68 2.47
CA TYR A 15 -9.52 -4.81 1.66
C TYR A 15 -8.19 -5.38 2.17
N CYS A 16 -8.09 -6.71 2.22
CA CYS A 16 -6.84 -7.44 2.46
C CYS A 16 -6.52 -8.23 1.19
N VAL A 17 -5.44 -7.87 0.52
CA VAL A 17 -5.05 -8.42 -0.79
C VAL A 17 -3.54 -8.66 -0.84
N SER A 18 -3.09 -9.50 -1.75
CA SER A 18 -1.65 -9.68 -2.00
C SER A 18 -1.15 -8.59 -2.94
N SER A 19 0.14 -8.29 -2.86
CA SER A 19 0.85 -7.38 -3.78
C SER A 19 0.66 -7.77 -5.26
N SER A 20 0.74 -9.07 -5.57
CA SER A 20 0.49 -9.61 -6.91
C SER A 20 -0.98 -9.47 -7.35
N ASP A 21 -1.94 -9.76 -6.47
CA ASP A 21 -3.38 -9.67 -6.77
C ASP A 21 -3.79 -8.25 -7.10
N ILE A 22 -3.43 -7.28 -6.24
CA ILE A 22 -3.80 -5.88 -6.45
C ILE A 22 -3.11 -5.33 -7.70
N ALA A 23 -1.83 -5.62 -7.91
CA ALA A 23 -1.14 -5.21 -9.13
C ALA A 23 -1.84 -5.76 -10.38
N SER A 24 -2.23 -7.04 -10.37
CA SER A 24 -2.98 -7.66 -11.46
C SER A 24 -4.34 -6.99 -11.70
N GLU A 25 -5.09 -6.63 -10.65
CA GLU A 25 -6.36 -5.89 -10.79
C GLU A 25 -6.14 -4.51 -11.44
N PHE A 26 -5.10 -3.79 -11.03
CA PHE A 26 -4.76 -2.49 -11.64
C PHE A 26 -4.31 -2.63 -13.10
N THR A 27 -3.52 -3.66 -13.43
CA THR A 27 -3.11 -3.96 -14.81
C THR A 27 -4.30 -4.39 -15.67
N ALA A 28 -5.22 -5.18 -15.12
CA ALA A 28 -6.39 -5.67 -15.85
C ALA A 28 -7.42 -4.57 -16.09
N ASN A 29 -7.67 -3.71 -15.10
CA ASN A 29 -8.60 -2.60 -15.23
C ASN A 29 -8.30 -1.46 -14.23
N LEU A 30 -7.53 -0.48 -14.71
CA LEU A 30 -7.15 0.69 -13.91
C LEU A 30 -8.36 1.48 -13.40
N ASP A 31 -9.36 1.73 -14.25
CA ASP A 31 -10.56 2.50 -13.88
C ASP A 31 -11.37 1.83 -12.77
N ASN A 32 -11.57 0.51 -12.87
CA ASN A 32 -12.29 -0.26 -11.85
C ASN A 32 -11.51 -0.30 -10.54
N SER A 33 -10.20 -0.58 -10.62
CA SER A 33 -9.32 -0.64 -9.46
C SER A 33 -9.20 0.70 -8.76
N ASN A 34 -9.13 1.81 -9.49
CA ASN A 34 -9.20 3.15 -8.91
C ASN A 34 -10.53 3.36 -8.18
N LYS A 35 -11.68 3.04 -8.79
CA LYS A 35 -12.98 3.17 -8.10
C LYS A 35 -13.07 2.29 -6.84
N LYS A 36 -12.41 1.12 -6.86
CA LYS A 36 -12.43 0.15 -5.76
C LYS A 36 -11.49 0.55 -4.62
N TYR A 37 -10.27 1.02 -4.92
CA TYR A 37 -9.17 1.16 -3.97
C TYR A 37 -8.67 2.60 -3.76
N LEU A 38 -8.82 3.50 -4.73
CA LEU A 38 -8.30 4.87 -4.64
C LEU A 38 -8.88 5.59 -3.42
N GLU A 39 -8.02 6.31 -2.69
CA GLU A 39 -8.32 7.00 -1.44
C GLU A 39 -8.82 6.10 -0.29
N LYS A 40 -8.77 4.77 -0.44
CA LYS A 40 -9.17 3.81 0.61
C LYS A 40 -7.98 3.14 1.27
N ALA A 41 -8.17 2.76 2.53
CA ALA A 41 -7.22 1.95 3.28
C ALA A 41 -7.25 0.48 2.81
N VAL A 42 -6.10 -0.03 2.39
CA VAL A 42 -5.91 -1.42 1.97
C VAL A 42 -4.76 -2.05 2.76
N ALA A 43 -4.88 -3.33 3.06
CA ALA A 43 -3.80 -4.15 3.61
C ALA A 43 -3.21 -4.99 2.47
N ILE A 44 -1.94 -4.77 2.17
CA ILE A 44 -1.20 -5.49 1.14
C ILE A 44 -0.18 -6.40 1.80
N THR A 45 -0.28 -7.69 1.51
CA THR A 45 0.74 -8.67 1.90
C THR A 45 1.75 -8.82 0.79
N GLY A 46 3.04 -8.72 1.12
CA GLY A 46 4.09 -8.88 0.13
C GLY A 46 5.48 -9.00 0.75
N THR A 47 6.44 -9.37 -0.10
CA THR A 47 7.85 -9.46 0.29
C THR A 47 8.56 -8.16 -0.05
N ILE A 48 9.32 -7.63 0.91
CA ILE A 48 10.10 -6.41 0.75
C ILE A 48 11.25 -6.66 -0.22
N THR A 49 11.20 -6.02 -1.37
CA THR A 49 12.23 -6.12 -2.42
C THR A 49 13.19 -4.93 -2.38
N LYS A 50 12.71 -3.76 -1.94
CA LYS A 50 13.51 -2.55 -1.78
C LYS A 50 13.10 -1.78 -0.53
N LEU A 51 14.08 -1.19 0.15
CA LEU A 51 13.90 -0.29 1.28
C LEU A 51 14.74 0.95 1.03
N GLN A 52 14.13 2.12 1.12
CA GLN A 52 14.76 3.40 0.88
C GLN A 52 14.17 4.44 1.85
N ASP A 53 14.86 4.67 2.98
CA ASP A 53 14.42 5.57 4.05
C ASP A 53 13.00 5.26 4.58
N SER A 54 11.98 5.96 4.09
CA SER A 54 10.57 5.75 4.44
C SER A 54 9.78 5.06 3.33
N LEU A 55 10.41 4.72 2.21
CA LEU A 55 9.80 4.14 1.03
C LEU A 55 10.15 2.66 0.97
N VAL A 56 9.11 1.83 0.94
CA VAL A 56 9.21 0.37 0.93
C VAL A 56 8.61 -0.13 -0.36
N THR A 57 9.36 -0.94 -1.10
CA THR A 57 8.84 -1.61 -2.30
C THR A 57 8.54 -3.06 -1.97
N LEU A 58 7.29 -3.47 -2.13
CA LEU A 58 6.87 -4.87 -2.08
C LEU A 58 6.81 -5.43 -3.50
N ASP A 59 7.38 -6.62 -3.68
CA ASP A 59 7.28 -7.40 -4.92
C ASP A 59 7.61 -6.62 -6.22
N HIS A 60 8.54 -5.66 -6.14
CA HIS A 60 8.93 -4.74 -7.22
C HIS A 60 7.80 -3.86 -7.82
N SER A 61 6.57 -4.03 -7.36
CA SER A 61 5.38 -3.45 -8.00
C SER A 61 4.60 -2.54 -7.06
N ILE A 62 4.78 -2.66 -5.74
CA ILE A 62 4.01 -1.87 -4.76
C ILE A 62 4.94 -0.94 -4.02
N ILE A 63 4.72 0.36 -4.17
CA ILE A 63 5.46 1.44 -3.54
C ILE A 63 4.68 1.97 -2.34
N CYS A 64 5.15 1.66 -1.14
CA CYS A 64 4.55 2.07 0.12
C CYS A 64 5.39 3.17 0.78
N VAL A 65 4.79 4.34 1.00
CA VAL A 65 5.42 5.43 1.78
C VAL A 65 4.98 5.30 3.23
N LEU A 66 5.89 4.80 4.08
CA LEU A 66 5.69 4.69 5.52
C LEU A 66 5.64 6.06 6.18
N LYS A 67 4.66 6.25 7.06
CA LYS A 67 4.54 7.49 7.85
C LYS A 67 5.61 7.57 8.95
N ASN A 68 6.01 6.41 9.46
CA ASN A 68 7.10 6.26 10.42
C ASN A 68 7.96 5.09 9.93
N PRO A 69 9.24 5.31 9.59
CA PRO A 69 10.13 4.24 9.21
C PRO A 69 10.27 3.28 10.39
N ASP A 70 9.97 2.00 10.16
CA ASP A 70 10.11 0.96 11.16
C ASP A 70 11.49 0.32 11.00
N SER A 71 12.32 0.35 12.04
CA SER A 71 13.66 -0.26 11.97
C SER A 71 13.64 -1.79 12.01
N GLN A 72 12.47 -2.41 12.22
CA GLN A 72 12.31 -3.87 12.29
C GLN A 72 12.15 -4.51 10.91
N ILE A 73 11.79 -3.74 9.88
CA ILE A 73 11.64 -4.28 8.52
C ILE A 73 12.98 -4.48 7.84
N LYS A 74 13.11 -5.63 7.20
CA LYS A 74 14.31 -5.99 6.44
C LYS A 74 13.95 -6.38 5.02
N LYS A 75 14.88 -6.14 4.10
CA LYS A 75 14.76 -6.66 2.74
C LYS A 75 14.61 -8.18 2.79
N ASN A 76 13.83 -8.73 1.88
CA ASN A 76 13.49 -10.15 1.77
C ASN A 76 12.62 -10.69 2.93
N GLN A 77 11.89 -9.82 3.62
CA GLN A 77 10.91 -10.19 4.64
C GLN A 77 9.49 -10.06 4.08
N THR A 78 8.64 -11.04 4.37
CA THR A 78 7.20 -10.96 4.08
C THR A 78 6.51 -10.22 5.21
N VAL A 79 5.81 -9.15 4.88
CA VAL A 79 5.09 -8.29 5.83
C VAL A 79 3.72 -7.93 5.28
N VAL A 80 2.82 -7.51 6.16
CA VAL A 80 1.54 -6.91 5.78
C VAL A 80 1.65 -5.41 6.00
N ILE A 81 1.54 -4.63 4.92
CA ILE A 81 1.53 -3.17 4.97
C ILE A 81 0.11 -2.69 4.76
N LYS A 82 -0.39 -1.90 5.71
CA LYS A 82 -1.64 -1.17 5.56
C LYS A 82 -1.33 0.26 5.15
N GLY A 83 -2.00 0.75 4.13
CA GLY A 83 -1.79 2.09 3.62
C GLY A 83 -2.99 2.55 2.81
N ARG A 84 -2.98 3.83 2.43
CA ARG A 84 -4.00 4.38 1.55
C ARG A 84 -3.48 4.39 0.12
N VAL A 85 -4.29 3.92 -0.82
CA VAL A 85 -3.91 3.98 -2.25
C VAL A 85 -4.05 5.40 -2.76
N VAL A 86 -2.97 5.93 -3.37
CA VAL A 86 -2.94 7.28 -3.95
C VAL A 86 -2.89 7.27 -5.47
N GLY A 87 -2.49 6.17 -6.08
CA GLY A 87 -2.47 6.04 -7.53
C GLY A 87 -1.70 4.82 -8.00
N TYR A 88 -1.73 4.58 -9.30
CA TYR A 88 -1.02 3.51 -9.97
C TYR A 88 -0.35 4.07 -11.23
N ASP A 89 0.88 3.63 -11.47
CA ASP A 89 1.67 3.98 -12.65
C ASP A 89 1.50 2.87 -13.68
N ASP A 90 0.71 3.10 -14.74
CA ASP A 90 0.44 2.07 -15.75
C ASP A 90 1.66 1.75 -16.63
N LEU A 91 2.54 2.73 -16.80
CA LEU A 91 3.75 2.58 -17.60
C LEU A 91 4.78 1.67 -16.91
N LEU A 92 4.91 1.80 -15.59
CA LEU A 92 5.85 1.01 -14.78
C LEU A 92 5.21 -0.20 -14.09
N GLY A 93 3.87 -0.25 -14.03
CA GLY A 93 3.13 -1.27 -13.30
C GLY A 93 3.19 -1.10 -11.78
N GLU A 94 3.42 0.13 -11.29
CA GLU A 94 3.71 0.39 -9.89
C GLU A 94 2.54 1.03 -9.13
N LEU A 95 2.04 0.36 -8.09
CA LEU A 95 1.00 0.90 -7.19
C LEU A 95 1.61 1.77 -6.09
N LYS A 96 1.14 3.00 -5.94
CA LYS A 96 1.61 3.94 -4.91
C LYS A 96 0.61 4.03 -3.75
N LEU A 97 1.15 3.90 -2.53
CA LEU A 97 0.43 4.05 -1.29
C LEU A 97 1.09 5.08 -0.37
N ASP A 98 0.27 5.88 0.31
CA ASP A 98 0.70 6.83 1.33
C ASP A 98 0.23 6.42 2.72
N GLN A 99 0.83 7.07 3.73
CA GLN A 99 0.50 6.86 5.15
C GLN A 99 0.54 5.38 5.54
N CYS A 100 1.52 4.66 5.02
CA CYS A 100 1.65 3.23 5.25
C CYS A 100 2.14 2.94 6.67
N PHE A 101 1.66 1.82 7.22
CA PHE A 101 2.06 1.27 8.50
C PHE A 101 2.12 -0.26 8.41
N ILE A 102 3.08 -0.84 9.11
CA ILE A 102 3.24 -2.30 9.14
C ILE A 102 2.25 -2.87 10.16
N SER A 103 1.44 -3.83 9.71
CA SER A 103 0.56 -4.62 10.56
C SER A 103 1.21 -6.00 10.70
N LYS A 104 1.67 -6.35 11.91
CA LYS A 104 2.05 -7.72 12.25
C LYS A 104 0.82 -8.60 12.42
#